data_AF-Q9NGU5-F1
#
_entry.id   AF-Q9NGU5-F1
#
_cell.length_a   1.000
_cell.length_b   1.000
_cell.length_c   1.000
_cell.angle_alpha   90.00
_cell.angle_beta   90.00
_cell.angle_gamma   90.00
#
_symmetry.space_group_name_H-M   'P 1'
#
loop_
_entity.id
_entity.type
_entity.pdbx_description
1 polymer ?
#
loop_
_entity_poly.entity_id
_entity_poly.type
_entity_poly.pdbx_seq_one_letter_code
_entity_poly.pdbx_strand_id
1 'polypeptide(L)'
;QYCRYQKCLACGMKREAVQEERQRVTRATNARTGSGGGGGGAGINSVGGVPGEDFKPSSSLRDLTIERIIEAEQKAETLSGDNVLPFLRVGNNSMVQHDYKGAVSHLCQMVNKQLFQ
;
A
#
# COMPACT_ATOMS: atom_id res chain seq x y z
N GLN A 1 -2.11 29.74 -26.13
CA GLN A 1 -1.94 28.27 -26.29
C GLN A 1 -2.41 27.79 -27.67
N TYR A 2 -3.65 28.10 -28.10
CA TYR A 2 -4.22 27.65 -29.39
C TYR A 2 -3.38 28.01 -30.63
N CYS A 3 -2.98 29.29 -30.80
CA CYS A 3 -2.21 29.70 -31.99
C CYS A 3 -0.85 29.01 -32.09
N ARG A 4 -0.20 28.74 -30.95
CA ARG A 4 1.07 28.00 -30.89
C ARG A 4 0.88 26.55 -31.34
N TYR A 5 -0.19 25.91 -30.88
CA TYR A 5 -0.53 24.54 -31.25
C TYR A 5 -0.84 24.41 -32.76
N GLN A 6 -1.62 25.33 -33.32
CA GLN A 6 -1.92 25.36 -34.76
C GLN A 6 -0.66 25.51 -35.62
N LYS A 7 0.29 26.36 -35.19
CA LYS A 7 1.56 26.52 -35.90
C LYS A 7 2.39 25.23 -35.90
N CYS A 8 2.41 24.47 -34.80
CA CYS A 8 3.10 23.18 -34.73
C CYS A 8 2.50 22.17 -35.73
N LEU A 9 1.17 22.12 -35.85
CA LEU A 9 0.50 21.26 -36.83
C LEU A 9 0.81 21.68 -38.27
N ALA A 10 0.80 22.98 -38.56
CA ALA A 10 1.10 23.50 -39.89
C ALA A 10 2.54 23.21 -40.34
N CYS A 11 3.48 23.14 -39.40
CA CYS A 11 4.87 22.70 -39.66
C CYS A 11 5.03 21.17 -39.75
N GLY A 12 3.93 20.41 -39.73
CA GLY A 12 3.93 18.96 -39.93
C GLY A 12 4.20 18.14 -38.67
N MET A 13 4.15 18.73 -37.47
CA MET A 13 4.28 17.96 -36.23
C MET A 13 3.04 17.09 -36.04
N LYS A 14 3.28 15.79 -36.04
CA LYS A 14 2.28 14.75 -35.87
C LYS A 14 1.94 14.56 -34.40
N ARG A 15 0.66 14.62 -34.04
CA ARG A 15 0.22 14.43 -32.65
C ARG A 15 0.56 13.02 -32.17
N GLU A 16 0.44 12.05 -33.07
CA GLU A 16 0.74 10.64 -32.87
C GLU A 16 2.24 10.34 -32.68
N ALA A 17 3.13 11.28 -33.01
CA ALA A 17 4.57 11.13 -32.77
C ALA A 17 4.96 11.41 -31.32
N VAL A 18 4.04 11.95 -30.51
CA VAL A 18 4.21 12.05 -29.07
C VAL A 18 3.90 10.68 -28.48
N GLN A 19 4.94 9.95 -28.12
CA GLN A 19 4.79 8.73 -27.33
C GLN A 19 4.15 9.10 -25.99
N GLU A 20 3.13 8.34 -25.57
CA GLU A 20 2.56 8.51 -24.23
C GLU A 20 3.67 8.44 -23.19
N GLU A 21 3.54 9.25 -22.14
CA GLU A 21 4.56 9.39 -21.11
C GLU A 21 4.98 8.01 -20.62
N ARG A 22 6.28 7.71 -20.74
CA ARG A 22 6.87 6.45 -20.29
C ARG A 22 6.50 6.32 -18.82
N GLN A 23 5.60 5.38 -18.50
CA GLN A 23 5.02 5.19 -17.18
C GLN A 23 6.08 5.46 -16.11
N ARG A 24 5.91 6.55 -15.36
CA ARG A 24 6.68 6.78 -14.15
C ARG A 24 6.24 5.70 -13.19
N VAL A 25 6.94 4.57 -13.21
CA VAL A 25 6.71 3.46 -12.29
C VAL A 25 6.93 4.00 -10.89
N THR A 26 5.84 4.39 -10.25
CA THR A 26 5.41 4.01 -8.91
C THR A 26 4.19 4.86 -8.56
N ARG A 27 3.01 4.24 -8.57
CA ARG A 27 1.90 4.47 -7.62
C ARG A 27 0.80 3.46 -7.95
N ALA A 28 0.39 2.71 -6.93
CA ALA A 28 -0.71 1.75 -6.93
C ALA A 28 -0.42 0.40 -7.59
N THR A 29 0.08 -0.51 -6.75
CA THR A 29 -0.39 -1.89 -6.67
C THR A 29 -1.74 -2.17 -7.34
N ASN A 30 -1.75 -3.25 -8.10
CA ASN A 30 -2.92 -4.10 -8.34
C ASN A 30 -3.91 -3.62 -9.43
N ALA A 31 -3.55 -3.84 -10.70
CA ALA A 31 -4.56 -4.07 -11.73
C ALA A 31 -4.09 -5.02 -12.86
N ARG A 32 -4.32 -6.31 -12.65
CA ARG A 32 -4.99 -7.25 -13.59
C ARG A 32 -4.35 -7.44 -14.98
N THR A 33 -3.72 -8.61 -15.14
CA THR A 33 -4.00 -9.59 -16.19
C THR A 33 -4.42 -9.01 -17.56
N GLY A 34 -3.49 -8.93 -18.52
CA GLY A 34 -3.84 -8.60 -19.91
C GLY A 34 -2.63 -8.39 -20.82
N SER A 35 -2.29 -9.42 -21.57
CA SER A 35 -1.12 -9.61 -22.43
C SER A 35 -0.96 -8.69 -23.65
N GLY A 36 0.30 -8.52 -24.08
CA GLY A 36 0.74 -8.31 -25.48
C GLY A 36 1.38 -6.94 -25.74
N GLY A 37 2.57 -6.79 -26.37
CA GLY A 37 3.52 -7.69 -26.99
C GLY A 37 4.43 -6.91 -27.98
N GLY A 38 5.75 -7.21 -27.98
CA GLY A 38 6.72 -6.99 -29.07
C GLY A 38 7.29 -5.56 -29.29
N GLY A 39 8.56 -5.32 -29.63
CA GLY A 39 9.71 -6.19 -29.94
C GLY A 39 10.84 -5.39 -30.65
N GLY A 40 12.04 -5.99 -30.71
CA GLY A 40 13.16 -5.64 -31.63
C GLY A 40 14.48 -5.29 -30.90
N GLY A 41 15.64 -5.92 -31.12
CA GLY A 41 16.06 -7.04 -31.96
C GLY A 41 17.60 -7.00 -32.07
N ALA A 42 18.30 -8.10 -31.80
CA ALA A 42 19.67 -8.38 -32.26
C ALA A 42 20.02 -9.84 -31.91
N GLY A 43 20.28 -10.65 -32.93
CA GLY A 43 20.67 -12.06 -32.75
C GLY A 43 22.15 -12.20 -32.42
N ILE A 44 22.45 -13.12 -31.50
CA ILE A 44 23.71 -13.85 -31.38
C ILE A 44 23.42 -15.25 -30.78
N ASN A 45 24.08 -16.27 -31.29
CA ASN A 45 23.87 -17.68 -30.98
C ASN A 45 24.24 -18.06 -29.53
N SER A 46 23.51 -19.06 -29.02
CA SER A 46 23.67 -19.89 -27.82
C SER A 46 25.01 -19.86 -27.07
N VAL A 47 24.97 -19.47 -25.79
CA VAL A 47 25.51 -20.24 -24.65
C VAL A 47 24.96 -19.68 -23.33
N GLY A 48 24.48 -20.55 -22.44
CA GLY A 48 24.27 -20.23 -21.01
C GLY A 48 22.93 -19.57 -20.66
N GLY A 49 21.97 -20.36 -20.19
CA GLY A 49 20.83 -19.86 -19.43
C GLY A 49 21.31 -19.18 -18.15
N VAL A 50 21.19 -17.86 -18.10
CA VAL A 50 21.32 -17.08 -16.86
C VAL A 50 20.00 -17.25 -16.11
N PRO A 51 19.99 -17.78 -14.87
CA PRO A 51 18.77 -17.85 -14.09
C PRO A 51 18.35 -16.41 -13.80
N GLY A 52 17.05 -16.15 -14.00
CA GLY A 52 16.48 -14.81 -14.00
C GLY A 52 17.00 -13.97 -12.85
N GLU A 53 17.54 -12.80 -13.20
CA GLU A 53 17.74 -11.74 -12.22
C GLU A 53 16.38 -11.51 -11.59
N ASP A 54 16.28 -11.89 -10.31
CA ASP A 54 15.12 -11.68 -9.47
C ASP A 54 14.69 -10.22 -9.63
N PHE A 55 13.66 -9.99 -10.44
CA PHE A 55 12.91 -8.75 -10.40
C PHE A 55 12.30 -8.72 -9.00
N LYS A 56 13.08 -8.21 -8.05
CA LYS A 56 12.71 -8.08 -6.66
C LYS A 56 11.55 -7.09 -6.70
N PRO A 57 10.29 -7.54 -6.54
CA PRO A 57 9.19 -6.62 -6.32
C PRO A 57 9.67 -5.68 -5.23
N SER A 58 9.55 -4.37 -5.46
CA SER A 58 9.95 -3.33 -4.50
C SER A 58 9.63 -3.85 -3.09
N SER A 59 10.63 -3.92 -2.21
CA SER A 59 10.56 -4.64 -0.92
C SER A 59 9.26 -4.40 -0.16
N SER A 60 8.69 -3.20 -0.28
CA SER A 60 7.39 -2.78 0.26
C SER A 60 6.18 -3.65 -0.12
N LEU A 61 6.18 -4.32 -1.28
CA LEU A 61 5.10 -5.23 -1.69
C LEU A 61 5.28 -6.65 -1.17
N ARG A 62 6.51 -7.04 -0.82
CA ARG A 62 6.79 -8.31 -0.17
C ARG A 62 6.41 -8.29 1.32
N ASP A 63 6.34 -7.11 1.92
CA ASP A 63 6.01 -6.96 3.34
C ASP A 63 4.49 -6.84 3.61
N LEU A 64 3.69 -6.57 2.59
CA LEU A 64 2.22 -6.49 2.66
C LEU A 64 1.54 -7.79 2.19
N THR A 65 2.06 -8.95 2.57
CA THR A 65 1.39 -10.22 2.30
C THR A 65 0.34 -10.52 3.36
N ILE A 66 -0.64 -11.34 3.00
CA ILE A 66 -1.67 -11.79 3.93
C ILE A 66 -1.02 -12.54 5.10
N GLU A 67 0.01 -13.35 4.86
CA GLU A 67 0.69 -14.07 5.94
C GLU A 67 1.35 -13.12 6.94
N ARG A 68 1.95 -12.01 6.47
CA ARG A 68 2.58 -11.01 7.34
C ARG A 68 1.58 -10.26 8.19
N ILE A 69 0.39 -9.98 7.66
CA ILE A 69 -0.69 -9.34 8.40
C ILE A 69 -1.18 -10.27 9.52
N ILE A 70 -1.47 -11.53 9.21
CA ILE A 70 -1.93 -12.53 10.20
C ILE A 70 -0.86 -12.76 11.28
N GLU A 71 0.42 -12.87 10.89
CA GLU A 71 1.53 -13.02 11.83
C GLU A 71 1.61 -11.84 12.80
N ALA A 72 1.42 -10.61 12.29
CA ALA A 72 1.43 -9.41 13.11
C ALA A 72 0.24 -9.35 14.08
N GLU A 73 -0.98 -9.69 13.63
CA GLU A 73 -2.17 -9.76 14.48
C GLU A 73 -1.99 -10.75 15.64
N GLN A 74 -1.54 -11.98 15.34
CA GLN A 74 -1.34 -13.01 16.35
C GLN A 74 -0.23 -12.63 17.36
N LYS A 75 0.83 -11.97 16.88
CA LYS A 75 1.90 -11.46 17.75
C LYS A 75 1.40 -10.33 18.64
N ALA A 76 0.59 -9.41 18.13
CA ALA A 76 0.02 -8.32 18.91
C ALA A 76 -0.84 -8.87 20.06
N GLU A 77 -1.69 -9.87 19.79
CA GLU A 77 -2.54 -10.50 20.82
C GLU A 77 -1.73 -11.21 21.92
N THR A 78 -0.65 -11.91 21.55
CA THR A 78 0.10 -12.76 22.48
C THR A 78 1.21 -12.04 23.24
N LEU A 79 1.80 -10.99 22.66
CA LEU A 79 2.93 -10.28 23.24
C LEU A 79 2.52 -9.03 24.05
N SER A 80 1.32 -8.49 23.82
CA SER A 80 0.88 -7.28 24.51
C SER A 80 0.67 -7.47 26.01
N GLY A 81 0.36 -8.69 26.48
CA GLY A 81 0.25 -9.02 27.90
C GLY A 81 -0.74 -8.11 28.65
N ASP A 82 -0.26 -7.50 29.74
CA ASP A 82 -1.02 -6.52 30.54
C ASP A 82 -0.71 -5.06 30.19
N ASN A 83 0.04 -4.81 29.11
CA ASN A 83 0.27 -3.45 28.65
C ASN A 83 -1.04 -2.81 28.19
N VAL A 84 -1.18 -1.54 28.51
CA VAL A 84 -2.42 -0.80 28.29
C VAL A 84 -2.06 0.65 27.97
N LEU A 85 -2.74 1.22 26.97
CA LEU A 85 -2.67 2.65 26.70
C LEU A 85 -3.87 3.33 27.38
N PRO A 86 -3.72 4.00 28.54
CA PRO A 86 -4.84 4.49 29.35
C PRO A 86 -5.48 5.76 28.75
N PHE A 87 -6.03 5.64 27.55
CA PHE A 87 -6.62 6.74 26.79
C PHE A 87 -8.04 7.05 27.27
N LEU A 88 -8.85 6.01 27.50
CA LEU A 88 -10.21 6.11 28.00
C LEU A 88 -10.27 5.89 29.51
N ARG A 89 -11.09 6.68 30.23
CA ARG A 89 -11.37 6.45 31.65
C ARG A 89 -12.71 7.04 32.05
N VAL A 90 -13.34 6.46 33.08
CA VAL A 90 -14.50 7.04 33.74
C VAL A 90 -14.05 7.75 34.99
N GLY A 91 -14.15 9.08 35.00
CA GLY A 91 -13.86 9.91 36.16
C GLY A 91 -15.12 10.41 36.87
N ASN A 92 -14.92 11.22 37.90
CA ASN A 92 -16.00 11.88 38.62
C ASN A 92 -16.79 12.84 37.71
N ASN A 93 -16.10 13.46 36.74
CA ASN A 93 -16.70 14.40 35.80
C ASN A 93 -17.38 13.71 34.59
N SER A 94 -17.30 12.38 34.49
CA SER A 94 -17.91 11.65 33.37
C SER A 94 -19.43 11.61 33.55
N MET A 95 -20.15 12.00 32.49
CA MET A 95 -21.61 11.95 32.38
C MET A 95 -22.11 10.52 32.21
N VAL A 96 -21.89 9.70 33.24
CA VAL A 96 -22.33 8.31 33.34
C VAL A 96 -23.04 8.16 34.68
N GLN A 97 -24.26 7.62 34.66
CA GLN A 97 -25.01 7.30 35.88
C GLN A 97 -24.17 6.42 36.81
N HIS A 98 -24.26 6.66 38.12
CA HIS A 98 -23.37 6.07 39.11
C HIS A 98 -23.36 4.54 39.04
N ASP A 99 -24.53 3.93 38.90
CA ASP A 99 -24.71 2.47 38.85
C ASP A 99 -24.02 1.82 37.64
N TYR A 100 -23.76 2.59 36.59
CA TYR A 100 -23.11 2.11 35.36
C TYR A 100 -21.62 2.47 35.29
N LYS A 101 -21.08 3.29 36.21
CA LYS A 101 -19.66 3.71 36.14
C LYS A 101 -18.70 2.52 36.17
N GLY A 102 -19.02 1.47 36.94
CA GLY A 102 -18.22 0.24 36.97
C GLY A 102 -18.18 -0.48 35.62
N ALA A 103 -19.35 -0.71 35.01
CA ALA A 103 -19.45 -1.37 33.70
C ALA A 103 -18.75 -0.58 32.59
N VAL A 104 -18.94 0.75 32.56
CA VAL A 104 -18.28 1.61 31.56
C VAL A 104 -16.77 1.69 31.80
N SER A 105 -16.32 1.69 33.05
CA SER A 105 -14.89 1.62 33.37
C SER A 105 -14.25 0.32 32.88
N HIS A 106 -14.94 -0.81 33.02
CA HIS A 106 -14.48 -2.09 32.48
C HIS A 106 -14.36 -2.05 30.96
N LEU A 107 -15.34 -1.45 30.26
CA LEU A 107 -15.25 -1.25 28.81
C LEU A 107 -14.05 -0.38 28.42
N CYS A 108 -13.81 0.71 29.15
CA CYS A 108 -12.63 1.57 28.93
C CYS A 108 -11.33 0.77 29.06
N GLN A 109 -11.23 -0.10 30.08
CA GLN A 109 -10.05 -0.94 30.28
C GLN A 109 -9.84 -1.92 29.12
N MET A 110 -10.90 -2.56 28.62
CA MET A 110 -10.82 -3.46 27.47
C MET A 110 -10.33 -2.73 26.21
N VAL A 111 -10.89 -1.56 25.92
CA VAL A 111 -10.49 -0.77 24.74
C VAL A 111 -9.07 -0.25 24.89
N ASN A 112 -8.68 0.19 26.08
CA ASN A 112 -7.31 0.64 26.31
C ASN A 112 -6.26 -0.46 26.13
N LYS A 113 -6.61 -1.73 26.43
CA LYS A 113 -5.75 -2.90 26.14
C LYS A 113 -5.67 -3.15 24.63
N GLN A 114 -6.78 -3.01 23.91
CA GLN A 114 -6.78 -3.12 22.45
C GLN A 114 -6.03 -1.98 21.76
N LEU A 115 -6.09 -0.76 22.27
CA LEU A 115 -5.35 0.39 21.73
C LEU A 115 -3.82 0.24 21.84
N PHE A 116 -3.35 -0.64 22.73
CA PHE A 116 -1.92 -0.92 22.86
C PHE A 116 -1.43 -1.94 21.82
N GLN A 117 -2.30 -2.82 21.34
CA GLN A 117 -2.00 -3.76 20.25
C GLN A 117 -1.80 -3.01 18.93
#